data_AF-A0A3C1CGF6-F1
#
_entry.id   AF-A0A3C1CGF6-F1
#
_cell.length_a   1.000
_cell.length_b   1.000
_cell.length_c   1.000
_cell.angle_alpha   90.00
_cell.angle_beta   90.00
_cell.angle_gamma   90.00
#
_symmetry.space_group_name_H-M   'P 1'
#
loop_
_entity.id
_entity.type
_entity.pdbx_description
1 polymer ?
#
loop_
_entity_poly.entity_id
_entity_poly.type
_entity_poly.pdbx_seq_one_letter_code
_entity_poly.pdbx_strand_id
1 'polypeptide(L)'
;MTEAADLPEATSHRLEELEHGLFTSDLSVNEFLLVKHAGFHPLGFVMGSSIYHTGIQTRRWGKSQELTKLTEAMYNARELAMTRMEEEAQELGADGVVGVRLDVNYYEWGRDAAEFIAMGTAVKAEDGSSYRNAQGKPFTSDLSGQDFWTLMQTGHVPQGLVMGTCVFHIAHRGLAQTLGTVGQNVELPNFTQALYEARELAMTRMQDEANRLGATGIVGVRLEEKSHQWGSHTIEFLALGTAVTKGTGAATLPVPTTIISLDN
;
A
#
# COMPACT_ATOMS: atom_id res chain seq x y z
N MET A 1 21.79 25.31 5.31
CA MET A 1 21.05 25.61 4.07
C MET A 1 20.73 24.27 3.44
N THR A 2 19.61 23.70 3.87
CA THR A 2 19.06 22.46 3.32
C THR A 2 18.49 22.78 1.94
N GLU A 3 18.93 22.03 0.93
CA GLU A 3 18.34 22.00 -0.42
C GLU A 3 16.84 21.76 -0.27
N ALA A 4 16.03 22.78 -0.56
CA ALA A 4 14.62 22.59 -0.82
C ALA A 4 14.53 21.70 -2.06
N ALA A 5 13.99 20.50 -1.89
CA ALA A 5 13.72 19.59 -2.97
C ALA A 5 12.88 20.33 -4.03
N ASP A 6 13.26 20.17 -5.29
CA ASP A 6 12.65 20.79 -6.47
C ASP A 6 11.22 20.24 -6.65
N LEU A 7 10.30 20.77 -5.86
CA LEU A 7 8.87 20.46 -5.95
C LEU A 7 8.27 21.23 -7.12
N PRO A 8 7.41 20.60 -7.92
CA PRO A 8 6.75 21.27 -9.03
C PRO A 8 6.05 22.56 -8.57
N GLU A 9 6.17 23.64 -9.34
CA GLU A 9 5.56 24.95 -9.08
C GLU A 9 4.04 24.90 -8.76
N ALA A 10 3.36 23.87 -9.27
CA ALA A 10 1.96 23.58 -9.00
C ALA A 10 1.64 23.25 -7.52
N THR A 11 2.60 22.74 -6.75
CA THR A 11 2.43 22.42 -5.33
C THR A 11 2.31 23.70 -4.50
N SER A 12 3.06 24.75 -4.83
CA SER A 12 3.03 26.04 -4.13
C SER A 12 1.68 26.75 -4.22
N HIS A 13 1.01 26.70 -5.39
CA HIS A 13 -0.31 27.31 -5.57
C HIS A 13 -1.41 26.62 -4.73
N ARG A 14 -1.28 25.30 -4.51
CA ARG A 14 -2.21 24.55 -3.64
C ARG A 14 -2.04 24.90 -2.16
N LEU A 15 -0.81 25.20 -1.74
CA LEU A 15 -0.52 25.67 -0.39
C LEU A 15 -1.16 27.04 -0.12
N GLU A 16 -1.17 27.95 -1.09
CA GLU A 16 -1.85 29.26 -0.97
C GLU A 16 -3.39 29.14 -0.92
N GLU A 17 -3.98 28.23 -1.69
CA GLU A 17 -5.43 27.95 -1.64
C GLU A 17 -5.88 27.40 -0.28
N LEU A 18 -5.01 26.66 0.40
CA LEU A 18 -5.27 26.14 1.75
C LEU A 18 -5.31 27.23 2.82
N GLU A 19 -4.53 28.30 2.66
CA GLU A 19 -4.65 29.47 3.55
C GLU A 19 -6.04 30.12 3.49
N HIS A 20 -6.77 29.90 2.39
CA HIS A 20 -8.15 30.35 2.19
C HIS A 20 -9.20 29.32 2.63
N GLY A 21 -8.77 28.21 3.23
CA GLY A 21 -9.65 27.14 3.75
C GLY A 21 -10.21 26.19 2.68
N LEU A 22 -9.69 26.23 1.45
CA LEU A 22 -10.07 25.31 0.38
C LEU A 22 -9.15 24.09 0.38
N PHE A 23 -9.71 22.88 0.45
CA PHE A 23 -8.95 21.64 0.34
C PHE A 23 -9.52 20.74 -0.76
N THR A 24 -8.68 19.84 -1.27
CA THR A 24 -9.06 18.74 -2.17
C THR A 24 -8.90 17.41 -1.45
N SER A 25 -9.65 16.38 -1.80
CA SER A 25 -9.58 15.07 -1.15
C SER A 25 -10.11 13.98 -2.08
N ASP A 26 -9.56 12.77 -1.95
CA ASP A 26 -10.07 11.55 -2.60
C ASP A 26 -11.07 10.78 -1.71
N LEU A 27 -11.37 11.29 -0.52
CA LEU A 27 -12.39 10.70 0.35
C LEU A 27 -13.78 10.93 -0.25
N SER A 28 -14.61 9.89 -0.22
CA SER A 28 -16.05 10.05 -0.45
C SER A 28 -16.68 10.95 0.62
N VAL A 29 -17.89 11.44 0.37
CA VAL A 29 -18.62 12.31 1.32
C VAL A 29 -18.77 11.65 2.70
N ASN A 30 -19.07 10.36 2.74
CA ASN A 30 -19.21 9.62 4.00
C ASN A 30 -17.88 9.51 4.74
N GLU A 31 -16.80 9.20 4.02
CA GLU A 31 -15.46 9.09 4.59
C GLU A 31 -14.97 10.43 5.12
N PHE A 32 -15.20 11.53 4.39
CA PHE A 32 -14.88 12.88 4.85
C PHE A 32 -15.53 13.20 6.21
N LEU A 33 -16.84 12.95 6.34
CA LEU A 33 -17.56 13.22 7.58
C LEU A 33 -17.09 12.34 8.73
N LEU A 34 -16.74 11.07 8.46
CA LEU A 34 -16.25 10.14 9.46
C LEU A 34 -14.82 10.46 9.90
N VAL A 35 -13.92 10.85 8.99
CA VAL A 35 -12.58 11.34 9.34
C VAL A 35 -12.68 12.57 10.23
N LYS A 36 -13.59 13.51 9.90
CA LYS A 36 -13.87 14.66 10.78
C LYS A 36 -14.40 14.24 12.15
N HIS A 37 -15.34 13.30 12.18
CA HIS A 37 -15.86 12.77 13.45
C HIS A 37 -14.79 12.02 14.26
N ALA A 38 -13.77 11.44 13.62
CA ALA A 38 -12.62 10.86 14.30
C ALA A 38 -11.68 11.92 14.91
N GLY A 39 -11.96 13.21 14.72
CA GLY A 39 -11.16 14.32 15.23
C GLY A 39 -10.04 14.77 14.28
N PHE A 40 -10.16 14.46 12.98
CA PHE A 40 -9.16 14.81 11.98
C PHE A 40 -9.74 15.73 10.90
N HIS A 41 -9.01 16.79 10.57
CA HIS A 41 -9.32 17.67 9.46
C HIS A 41 -8.50 17.29 8.22
N PRO A 42 -9.12 17.13 7.03
CA PRO A 42 -8.38 16.98 5.78
C PRO A 42 -7.61 18.26 5.44
N LEU A 43 -6.35 18.10 5.06
CA LEU A 43 -5.49 19.19 4.61
C LEU A 43 -5.33 19.22 3.09
N GLY A 44 -5.57 18.12 2.37
CA GLY A 44 -5.39 18.13 0.92
C GLY A 44 -5.19 16.75 0.32
N PHE A 45 -5.37 16.67 -0.99
CA PHE A 45 -5.02 15.51 -1.78
C PHE A 45 -3.53 15.55 -2.09
N VAL A 46 -2.82 14.51 -1.67
CA VAL A 46 -1.37 14.33 -1.86
C VAL A 46 -1.09 13.19 -2.81
N MET A 47 0.00 13.31 -3.57
CA MET A 47 0.41 12.32 -4.55
C MET A 47 1.95 12.28 -4.68
N GLY A 48 2.48 11.07 -4.88
CA GLY A 48 3.84 10.86 -5.33
C GLY A 48 3.87 9.93 -6.53
N SER A 49 4.76 10.19 -7.49
CA SER A 49 4.96 9.34 -8.66
C SER A 49 6.43 8.96 -8.82
N SER A 50 6.69 7.77 -9.35
CA SER A 50 8.01 7.22 -9.67
C SER A 50 7.95 6.45 -10.97
N ILE A 51 8.65 6.91 -12.01
CA ILE A 51 8.80 6.16 -13.26
C ILE A 51 10.05 5.30 -13.17
N TYR A 52 9.86 4.00 -13.29
CA TYR A 52 10.93 3.01 -13.14
C TYR A 52 11.12 2.23 -14.43
N HIS A 53 12.37 2.15 -14.89
CA HIS A 53 12.76 1.25 -15.98
C HIS A 53 13.17 -0.11 -15.41
N THR A 54 12.58 -1.18 -15.95
CA THR A 54 12.91 -2.54 -15.53
C THR A 54 13.96 -3.14 -16.45
N GLY A 55 15.14 -3.42 -15.88
CA GLY A 55 16.22 -4.09 -16.60
C GLY A 55 15.92 -5.57 -16.88
N ILE A 56 16.53 -6.10 -17.93
CA ILE A 56 16.43 -7.52 -18.30
C ILE A 56 17.13 -8.39 -17.24
N GLN A 57 16.42 -9.35 -16.63
CA GLN A 57 17.00 -10.36 -15.76
C GLN A 57 16.92 -11.76 -16.39
N THR A 58 18.06 -12.45 -16.45
CA THR A 58 18.15 -13.83 -16.98
C THR A 58 17.37 -14.81 -16.10
N ARG A 59 16.42 -15.52 -16.70
CA ARG A 59 15.58 -16.54 -16.05
C ARG A 59 16.19 -17.92 -16.22
N ARG A 60 16.12 -18.75 -15.18
CA ARG A 60 16.48 -20.17 -15.29
C ARG A 60 15.24 -20.99 -15.64
N TRP A 61 15.13 -21.38 -16.90
CA TRP A 61 13.95 -22.03 -17.49
C TRP A 61 13.39 -23.23 -16.68
N GLY A 62 14.26 -24.01 -16.04
CA GLY A 62 13.89 -25.22 -15.29
C GLY A 62 13.84 -25.07 -13.76
N LYS A 63 13.96 -23.86 -13.19
CA LYS A 63 13.97 -23.66 -11.73
C LYS A 63 13.06 -22.51 -11.31
N SER A 64 12.07 -22.83 -10.47
CA SER A 64 11.26 -21.82 -9.81
C SER A 64 12.10 -21.10 -8.77
N GLN A 65 12.10 -19.77 -8.78
CA GLN A 65 12.89 -18.96 -7.86
C GLN A 65 12.42 -17.50 -7.90
N GLU A 66 12.72 -16.78 -6.82
CA GLU A 66 12.56 -15.34 -6.80
C GLU A 66 13.49 -14.65 -7.82
N LEU A 67 12.94 -13.68 -8.54
CA LEU A 67 13.68 -12.74 -9.37
C LEU A 67 14.07 -11.52 -8.53
N THR A 68 15.04 -11.70 -7.62
CA THR A 68 15.37 -10.71 -6.57
C THR A 68 15.59 -9.29 -7.08
N LYS A 69 16.33 -9.10 -8.19
CA LYS A 69 16.56 -7.76 -8.77
C LYS A 69 15.26 -7.11 -9.23
N LEU A 70 14.36 -7.88 -9.84
CA LEU A 70 13.06 -7.37 -10.25
C LEU A 70 12.17 -7.09 -9.04
N THR A 71 12.19 -7.97 -8.02
CA THR A 71 11.52 -7.69 -6.75
C THR A 71 12.00 -6.37 -6.13
N GLU A 72 13.31 -6.18 -6.01
CA GLU A 72 13.92 -4.97 -5.45
C GLU A 72 13.55 -3.73 -6.25
N ALA A 73 13.58 -3.81 -7.59
CA ALA A 73 13.14 -2.72 -8.45
C ALA A 73 11.67 -2.33 -8.19
N MET A 74 10.78 -3.32 -8.13
CA MET A 74 9.35 -3.12 -7.89
C MET A 74 9.06 -2.55 -6.50
N TYR A 75 9.80 -3.00 -5.49
CA TYR A 75 9.73 -2.46 -4.15
C TYR A 75 10.20 -1.00 -4.10
N ASN A 76 11.41 -0.72 -4.60
CA ASN A 76 12.01 0.61 -4.58
C ASN A 76 11.18 1.63 -5.35
N ALA A 77 10.53 1.22 -6.44
CA ALA A 77 9.68 2.12 -7.22
C ALA A 77 8.45 2.58 -6.41
N ARG A 78 7.81 1.66 -5.67
CA ARG A 78 6.70 1.97 -4.76
C ARG A 78 7.15 2.80 -3.57
N GLU A 79 8.27 2.42 -2.96
CA GLU A 79 8.85 3.13 -1.81
C GLU A 79 9.13 4.60 -2.17
N LEU A 80 9.67 4.86 -3.36
CA LEU A 80 9.94 6.21 -3.83
C LEU A 80 8.66 7.02 -4.08
N ALA A 81 7.63 6.42 -4.68
CA ALA A 81 6.34 7.07 -4.87
C ALA A 81 5.69 7.42 -3.52
N MET A 82 5.72 6.49 -2.56
CA MET A 82 5.24 6.69 -1.19
C MET A 82 6.00 7.79 -0.47
N THR A 83 7.34 7.78 -0.55
CA THR A 83 8.19 8.80 0.10
C THR A 83 7.84 10.19 -0.40
N ARG A 84 7.63 10.37 -1.71
CA ARG A 84 7.25 11.67 -2.29
C ARG A 84 5.86 12.14 -1.83
N MET A 85 4.90 11.23 -1.73
CA MET A 85 3.57 11.53 -1.18
C MET A 85 3.67 11.93 0.31
N GLU A 86 4.51 11.24 1.09
CA GLU A 86 4.76 11.56 2.50
C GLU A 86 5.44 12.92 2.68
N GLU A 87 6.38 13.27 1.80
CA GLU A 87 7.02 14.59 1.77
C GLU A 87 6.00 15.70 1.54
N GLU A 88 5.12 15.57 0.54
CA GLU A 88 4.03 16.54 0.30
C GLU A 88 3.09 16.64 1.52
N ALA A 89 2.70 15.51 2.12
CA ALA A 89 1.88 15.52 3.33
C ALA A 89 2.59 16.19 4.52
N GLN A 90 3.91 16.01 4.63
CA GLN A 90 4.71 16.65 5.68
C GLN A 90 4.76 18.17 5.51
N GLU A 91 4.84 18.67 4.29
CA GLU A 91 4.83 20.11 3.99
C GLU A 91 3.49 20.76 4.32
N LEU A 92 2.39 20.03 4.11
CA LEU A 92 1.06 20.41 4.58
C LEU A 92 0.96 20.43 6.12
N GLY A 93 1.95 19.91 6.84
CA GLY A 93 1.94 19.80 8.29
C GLY A 93 0.97 18.74 8.80
N ALA A 94 0.72 17.70 8.00
CA ALA A 94 -0.17 16.60 8.31
C ALA A 94 0.37 15.69 9.41
N ASP A 95 -0.53 15.03 10.13
CA ASP A 95 -0.19 13.91 11.02
C ASP A 95 -0.17 12.57 10.28
N GLY A 96 -0.88 12.48 9.15
CA GLY A 96 -0.85 11.30 8.29
C GLY A 96 -1.65 11.44 7.00
N VAL A 97 -1.69 10.35 6.25
CA VAL A 97 -2.42 10.20 4.98
C VAL A 97 -3.36 9.01 5.11
N VAL A 98 -4.65 9.23 4.85
CA VAL A 98 -5.72 8.22 4.90
C VAL A 98 -6.17 7.89 3.48
N GLY A 99 -6.62 6.64 3.28
CA GLY A 99 -7.12 6.16 1.99
C GLY A 99 -6.02 6.03 0.96
N VAL A 100 -4.80 5.68 1.38
CA VAL A 100 -3.66 5.54 0.48
C VAL A 100 -3.93 4.45 -0.55
N ARG A 101 -3.75 4.78 -1.83
CA ARG A 101 -3.83 3.84 -2.95
C ARG A 101 -2.52 3.84 -3.72
N LEU A 102 -2.13 2.65 -4.15
CA LEU A 102 -0.95 2.42 -4.99
C LEU A 102 -1.40 1.93 -6.36
N ASP A 103 -1.14 2.73 -7.38
CA ASP A 103 -1.42 2.39 -8.77
C ASP A 103 -0.11 2.21 -9.55
N VAL A 104 -0.20 1.39 -10.60
CA VAL A 104 0.90 1.17 -11.54
C VAL A 104 0.39 1.34 -12.96
N ASN A 105 0.87 2.38 -13.64
CA ASN A 105 0.55 2.66 -15.03
C ASN A 105 1.69 2.20 -15.94
N TYR A 106 1.33 1.58 -17.06
CA TYR A 106 2.27 1.12 -18.07
C TYR A 106 2.00 1.89 -19.34
N TYR A 107 3.01 2.57 -19.87
CA TYR A 107 2.86 3.43 -21.03
C TYR A 107 3.38 2.76 -22.31
N GLU A 108 2.58 2.77 -23.37
CA GLU A 108 2.95 2.18 -24.66
C GLU A 108 4.18 2.86 -25.30
N TRP A 109 4.43 4.14 -25.00
CA TRP A 109 5.56 4.90 -25.52
C TRP A 109 6.88 4.58 -24.80
N GLY A 110 6.84 3.98 -23.60
CA GLY A 110 7.99 3.58 -22.82
C GLY A 110 8.09 2.06 -22.72
N ARG A 111 8.73 1.40 -23.70
CA ARG A 111 9.02 -0.04 -23.58
C ARG A 111 9.84 -0.26 -22.30
N ASP A 112 9.35 -1.15 -21.44
CA ASP A 112 9.97 -1.54 -20.16
C ASP A 112 9.98 -0.44 -19.07
N ALA A 113 9.09 0.55 -19.14
CA ALA A 113 8.89 1.55 -18.09
C ALA A 113 7.48 1.46 -17.48
N ALA A 114 7.41 1.57 -16.15
CA ALA A 114 6.16 1.64 -15.39
C ALA A 114 6.19 2.84 -14.45
N GLU A 115 5.07 3.54 -14.34
CA GLU A 115 4.86 4.62 -13.39
C GLU A 115 4.14 4.07 -12.16
N PHE A 116 4.73 4.24 -11.00
CA PHE A 116 4.17 3.91 -9.71
C PHE A 116 3.64 5.18 -9.08
N ILE A 117 2.38 5.18 -8.70
CA ILE A 117 1.69 6.35 -8.16
C ILE A 117 1.16 5.98 -6.77
N ALA A 118 1.51 6.79 -5.78
CA ALA A 118 0.91 6.77 -4.46
C ALA A 118 0.03 8.01 -4.30
N MET A 119 -1.18 7.85 -3.77
CA MET A 119 -2.08 8.98 -3.54
C MET A 119 -3.00 8.77 -2.35
N GLY A 120 -3.45 9.85 -1.74
CA GLY A 120 -4.39 9.80 -0.62
C GLY A 120 -4.79 11.20 -0.13
N THR A 121 -5.41 11.25 1.04
CA THR A 121 -5.79 12.53 1.68
C THR A 121 -4.96 12.75 2.93
N ALA A 122 -4.18 13.83 2.95
CA ALA A 122 -3.46 14.29 4.13
C ALA A 122 -4.45 14.78 5.19
N VAL A 123 -4.23 14.42 6.46
CA VAL A 123 -5.10 14.74 7.58
C VAL A 123 -4.30 15.22 8.79
N LYS A 124 -4.94 16.02 9.64
CA LYS A 124 -4.36 16.57 10.87
C LYS A 124 -5.35 16.51 12.01
N ALA A 125 -4.88 16.16 13.20
CA ALA A 125 -5.75 16.13 14.37
C ALA A 125 -6.19 17.55 14.78
N GLU A 126 -7.47 17.69 15.11
CA GLU A 126 -8.09 18.97 15.50
C GLU A 126 -7.81 19.33 16.97
N ASP A 127 -7.43 18.34 17.80
CA ASP A 127 -7.19 18.52 19.24
C ASP A 127 -5.76 19.02 19.57
N GLY A 128 -4.91 19.18 18.55
CA GLY A 128 -3.50 19.59 18.69
C GLY A 128 -2.56 18.48 19.13
N SER A 129 -3.05 17.25 19.32
CA SER A 129 -2.21 16.07 19.51
C SER A 129 -1.47 15.72 18.22
N SER A 130 -0.28 15.13 18.33
CA SER A 130 0.45 14.59 17.17
C SER A 130 0.15 13.10 17.03
N TYR A 131 -0.30 12.69 15.85
CA TYR A 131 -0.51 11.28 15.49
C TYR A 131 0.56 10.73 14.56
N ARG A 132 1.66 11.46 14.38
CA ARG A 132 2.82 11.02 13.61
C ARG A 132 3.33 9.67 14.10
N ASN A 133 3.90 8.90 13.19
CA ASN A 133 4.35 7.55 13.48
C ASN A 133 5.57 7.54 14.43
N ALA A 134 6.02 6.34 14.81
CA ALA A 134 7.18 6.13 15.67
C ALA A 134 8.49 6.82 15.20
N GLN A 135 8.56 7.22 13.93
CA GLN A 135 9.71 7.92 13.33
C GLN A 135 9.51 9.44 13.22
N GLY A 136 8.38 9.98 13.68
CA GLY A 136 8.04 11.41 13.57
C GLY A 136 7.55 11.83 12.19
N LYS A 137 7.32 10.88 11.27
CA LYS A 137 6.76 11.13 9.94
C LYS A 137 5.23 11.08 9.97
N PRO A 138 4.53 11.68 8.98
CA PRO A 138 3.11 11.43 8.81
C PRO A 138 2.85 9.92 8.71
N PHE A 139 1.86 9.39 9.42
CA PHE A 139 1.47 8.00 9.21
C PHE A 139 0.89 7.83 7.80
N THR A 140 0.97 6.64 7.24
CA THR A 140 0.27 6.28 6.00
C THR A 140 -0.69 5.13 6.28
N SER A 141 -1.84 5.10 5.61
CA SER A 141 -2.89 4.11 5.85
C SER A 141 -3.70 3.90 4.58
N ASP A 142 -3.79 2.65 4.12
CA ASP A 142 -4.64 2.26 3.00
C ASP A 142 -6.11 2.03 3.39
N LEU A 143 -6.43 2.22 4.68
CA LEU A 143 -7.79 2.13 5.17
C LEU A 143 -8.67 3.22 4.56
N SER A 144 -9.89 2.84 4.20
CA SER A 144 -10.97 3.79 3.88
C SER A 144 -11.19 4.75 5.06
N GLY A 145 -11.80 5.91 4.81
CA GLY A 145 -12.13 6.82 5.92
C GLY A 145 -13.10 6.21 6.94
N GLN A 146 -13.92 5.25 6.52
CA GLN A 146 -14.82 4.46 7.37
C GLN A 146 -14.05 3.50 8.29
N ASP A 147 -13.10 2.76 7.72
CA ASP A 147 -12.26 1.83 8.48
C ASP A 147 -11.31 2.58 9.39
N PHE A 148 -10.73 3.70 8.93
CA PHE A 148 -9.92 4.59 9.74
C PHE A 148 -10.71 5.12 10.94
N TRP A 149 -11.93 5.63 10.73
CA TRP A 149 -12.79 6.06 11.83
C TRP A 149 -13.02 4.92 12.82
N THR A 150 -13.39 3.73 12.33
CA THR A 150 -13.63 2.55 13.19
C THR A 150 -12.38 2.18 14.00
N LEU A 151 -11.21 2.19 13.36
CA LEU A 151 -9.93 1.94 14.00
C LEU A 151 -9.68 2.92 15.15
N MET A 152 -9.83 4.23 14.89
CA MET A 152 -9.64 5.28 15.88
C MET A 152 -10.62 5.15 17.06
N GLN A 153 -11.89 4.78 16.83
CA GLN A 153 -12.87 4.54 17.90
C GLN A 153 -12.51 3.36 18.82
N THR A 154 -11.60 2.47 18.40
CA THR A 154 -11.13 1.36 19.25
C THR A 154 -9.84 1.68 20.01
N GLY A 155 -9.33 2.91 19.89
CA GLY A 155 -8.07 3.34 20.48
C GLY A 155 -6.84 2.82 19.74
N HIS A 156 -6.98 2.21 18.57
CA HIS A 156 -5.84 1.87 17.71
C HIS A 156 -5.46 3.07 16.85
N VAL A 157 -4.17 3.20 16.55
CA VAL A 157 -3.64 4.27 15.71
C VAL A 157 -2.77 3.68 14.59
N PRO A 158 -2.88 4.18 13.35
CA PRO A 158 -2.00 3.76 12.26
C PRO A 158 -0.57 4.24 12.49
N GLN A 159 0.40 3.47 12.01
CA GLN A 159 1.82 3.80 12.03
C GLN A 159 2.41 3.95 10.62
N GLY A 160 1.85 3.25 9.64
CA GLY A 160 2.32 3.29 8.26
C GLY A 160 1.66 2.23 7.40
N LEU A 161 1.57 2.52 6.10
CA LEU A 161 1.32 1.52 5.08
C LEU A 161 2.57 0.65 5.00
N VAL A 162 2.40 -0.64 5.14
CA VAL A 162 3.47 -1.62 5.01
C VAL A 162 3.21 -2.50 3.81
N MET A 163 4.28 -2.91 3.15
CA MET A 163 4.22 -3.73 1.96
C MET A 163 5.28 -4.81 1.92
N GLY A 164 4.99 -5.86 1.15
CA GLY A 164 5.96 -6.87 0.80
C GLY A 164 5.75 -7.28 -0.64
N THR A 165 6.80 -7.13 -1.45
CA THR A 165 6.79 -7.53 -2.86
C THR A 165 7.61 -8.81 -3.03
N CYS A 166 7.12 -9.73 -3.86
CA CYS A 166 7.90 -10.86 -4.36
C CYS A 166 7.57 -11.10 -5.84
N VAL A 167 8.57 -10.95 -6.71
CA VAL A 167 8.44 -11.33 -8.12
C VAL A 167 9.08 -12.69 -8.31
N PHE A 168 8.27 -13.67 -8.70
CA PHE A 168 8.67 -15.07 -8.73
C PHE A 168 8.58 -15.65 -10.14
N HIS A 169 9.62 -16.36 -10.55
CA HIS A 169 9.62 -17.15 -11.77
C HIS A 169 9.16 -18.57 -11.46
N ILE A 170 8.25 -19.09 -12.29
CA ILE A 170 7.75 -20.46 -12.18
C ILE A 170 8.37 -21.31 -13.28
N ALA A 171 9.02 -22.42 -12.91
CA ALA A 171 9.63 -23.32 -13.88
C ALA A 171 8.59 -23.90 -14.85
N HIS A 172 8.98 -24.03 -16.10
CA HIS A 172 8.20 -24.80 -17.07
C HIS A 172 8.22 -26.29 -16.71
N ARG A 173 7.13 -26.99 -17.04
CA ARG A 173 7.08 -28.45 -16.91
C ARG A 173 8.02 -29.10 -17.91
N GLY A 174 8.80 -30.08 -17.44
CA GLY A 174 9.52 -30.99 -18.34
C GLY A 174 8.56 -31.94 -19.07
N LEU A 175 8.98 -32.42 -20.25
CA LEU A 175 8.20 -33.34 -21.11
C LEU A 175 7.73 -34.62 -20.39
N ALA A 176 8.53 -35.16 -19.47
CA ALA A 176 8.15 -36.36 -18.71
C ALA A 176 7.00 -36.10 -17.72
N GLN A 177 7.02 -34.93 -17.05
CA GLN A 177 5.95 -34.53 -16.15
C GLN A 177 4.67 -34.20 -16.90
N THR A 178 4.73 -33.61 -18.10
CA THR A 178 3.53 -33.33 -18.90
C THR A 178 2.85 -34.63 -19.36
N LEU A 179 3.63 -35.60 -19.85
CA LEU A 179 3.13 -36.91 -20.28
C LEU A 179 2.47 -37.71 -19.15
N GLY A 180 3.04 -37.68 -17.94
CA GLY A 180 2.51 -38.40 -16.77
C GLY A 180 1.18 -37.88 -16.22
N THR A 181 0.65 -36.78 -16.76
CA THR A 181 -0.60 -36.16 -16.30
C THR A 181 -1.63 -35.98 -17.42
N VAL A 182 -1.34 -36.49 -18.63
CA VAL A 182 -2.28 -36.43 -19.75
C VAL A 182 -3.53 -37.23 -19.41
N GLY A 183 -4.69 -36.58 -19.46
CA GLY A 183 -5.99 -37.21 -19.18
C GLY A 183 -6.36 -37.32 -17.69
N GLN A 184 -5.59 -36.69 -16.80
CA GLN A 184 -5.88 -36.68 -15.36
C GLN A 184 -6.01 -35.25 -14.82
N ASN A 185 -7.03 -35.02 -13.99
CA ASN A 185 -7.17 -33.80 -13.20
C ASN A 185 -6.48 -34.03 -11.85
N VAL A 186 -5.26 -33.52 -11.70
CA VAL A 186 -4.49 -33.59 -10.45
C VAL A 186 -3.85 -32.25 -10.15
N GLU A 187 -3.56 -32.02 -8.87
CA GLU A 187 -2.73 -30.88 -8.46
C GLU A 187 -1.36 -30.94 -9.14
N LEU A 188 -0.76 -29.76 -9.39
CA LEU A 188 0.62 -29.63 -9.86
C LEU A 188 1.47 -29.08 -8.70
N PRO A 189 2.00 -29.94 -7.81
CA PRO A 189 2.58 -29.50 -6.53
C PRO A 189 3.74 -28.52 -6.69
N ASN A 190 4.50 -28.60 -7.77
CA ASN A 190 5.61 -27.68 -8.06
C ASN A 190 5.13 -26.24 -8.36
N PHE A 191 3.97 -26.07 -8.99
CA PHE A 191 3.36 -24.76 -9.19
C PHE A 191 2.76 -24.27 -7.88
N THR A 192 1.99 -25.13 -7.21
CA THR A 192 1.36 -24.79 -5.93
C THR A 192 2.40 -24.32 -4.91
N GLN A 193 3.46 -25.10 -4.70
CA GLN A 193 4.54 -24.77 -3.75
C GLN A 193 5.25 -23.46 -4.12
N ALA A 194 5.52 -23.21 -5.40
CA ALA A 194 6.14 -21.96 -5.86
C ALA A 194 5.28 -20.73 -5.55
N LEU A 195 3.95 -20.84 -5.73
CA LEU A 195 3.03 -19.75 -5.36
C LEU A 195 2.95 -19.55 -3.85
N TYR A 196 2.91 -20.63 -3.07
CA TYR A 196 2.95 -20.54 -1.61
C TYR A 196 4.24 -19.87 -1.13
N GLU A 197 5.41 -20.29 -1.62
CA GLU A 197 6.71 -19.69 -1.26
C GLU A 197 6.75 -18.19 -1.57
N ALA A 198 6.27 -17.78 -2.75
CA ALA A 198 6.25 -16.37 -3.13
C ALA A 198 5.32 -15.53 -2.25
N ARG A 199 4.14 -16.07 -1.89
CA ARG A 199 3.18 -15.40 -1.00
C ARG A 199 3.72 -15.26 0.42
N GLU A 200 4.29 -16.33 0.96
CA GLU A 200 4.91 -16.31 2.29
C GLU A 200 6.05 -15.29 2.35
N LEU A 201 6.87 -15.19 1.30
CA LEU A 201 7.95 -14.21 1.25
C LEU A 201 7.44 -12.77 1.21
N ALA A 202 6.40 -12.48 0.41
CA ALA A 202 5.75 -11.18 0.40
C ALA A 202 5.15 -10.85 1.79
N MET A 203 4.42 -11.78 2.41
CA MET A 203 3.83 -11.59 3.74
C MET A 203 4.89 -11.37 4.83
N THR A 204 5.99 -12.11 4.78
CA THR A 204 7.10 -11.98 5.74
C THR A 204 7.71 -10.59 5.66
N ARG A 205 7.97 -10.08 4.44
CA ARG A 205 8.54 -8.73 4.25
C ARG A 205 7.62 -7.62 4.75
N MET A 206 6.32 -7.74 4.51
CA MET A 206 5.32 -6.81 5.05
C MET A 206 5.28 -6.82 6.59
N GLN A 207 5.41 -7.99 7.20
CA GLN A 207 5.52 -8.12 8.66
C GLN A 207 6.82 -7.51 9.20
N ASP A 208 7.94 -7.71 8.50
CA ASP A 208 9.22 -7.10 8.87
C ASP A 208 9.16 -5.57 8.84
N GLU A 209 8.42 -4.98 7.90
CA GLU A 209 8.15 -3.53 7.88
C GLU A 209 7.32 -3.08 9.08
N ALA A 210 6.24 -3.78 9.39
CA ALA A 210 5.41 -3.46 10.55
C ALA A 210 6.22 -3.56 11.87
N ASN A 211 7.10 -4.56 11.97
CA ASN A 211 8.01 -4.71 13.11
C ASN A 211 8.97 -3.52 13.24
N ARG A 212 9.50 -2.99 12.13
CA ARG A 212 10.36 -1.78 12.13
C ARG A 212 9.62 -0.54 12.62
N LEU A 213 8.30 -0.47 12.41
CA LEU A 213 7.44 0.60 12.92
C LEU A 213 6.99 0.36 14.37
N GLY A 214 7.39 -0.75 15.01
CA GLY A 214 6.95 -1.11 16.36
C GLY A 214 5.45 -1.44 16.44
N ALA A 215 4.85 -1.85 15.33
CA ALA A 215 3.43 -2.15 15.25
C ALA A 215 3.07 -3.43 16.04
N THR A 216 1.85 -3.46 16.58
CA THR A 216 1.30 -4.64 17.27
C THR A 216 0.46 -5.52 16.35
N GLY A 217 0.15 -5.05 15.14
CA GLY A 217 -0.58 -5.79 14.13
C GLY A 217 -0.63 -5.05 12.79
N ILE A 218 -1.15 -5.73 11.77
CA ILE A 218 -1.42 -5.19 10.45
C ILE A 218 -2.90 -5.46 10.16
N VAL A 219 -3.66 -4.43 9.81
CA VAL A 219 -5.07 -4.51 9.47
C VAL A 219 -5.30 -4.13 8.02
N GLY A 220 -6.44 -4.54 7.45
CA GLY A 220 -6.77 -4.23 6.06
C GLY A 220 -5.86 -4.95 5.05
N VAL A 221 -5.23 -6.07 5.43
CA VAL A 221 -4.28 -6.77 4.55
C VAL A 221 -4.94 -7.17 3.24
N ARG A 222 -4.31 -6.79 2.12
CA ARG A 222 -4.64 -7.25 0.78
C ARG A 222 -3.43 -7.95 0.16
N LEU A 223 -3.70 -9.03 -0.55
CA LEU A 223 -2.71 -9.75 -1.34
C LEU A 223 -3.11 -9.68 -2.81
N GLU A 224 -2.30 -8.98 -3.60
CA GLU A 224 -2.50 -8.84 -5.04
C GLU A 224 -1.57 -9.78 -5.80
N GLU A 225 -2.10 -10.40 -6.86
CA GLU A 225 -1.37 -11.24 -7.79
C GLU A 225 -1.39 -10.59 -9.18
N LYS A 226 -0.22 -10.26 -9.74
CA LYS A 226 -0.08 -9.64 -11.07
C LYS A 226 0.80 -10.51 -11.96
N SER A 227 0.18 -11.21 -12.92
CA SER A 227 0.80 -12.27 -13.74
C SER A 227 1.05 -11.90 -15.20
N HIS A 228 0.42 -10.84 -15.73
CA HIS A 228 0.40 -10.57 -17.18
C HIS A 228 1.50 -9.62 -17.66
N GLN A 229 2.17 -8.90 -16.76
CA GLN A 229 3.05 -7.78 -17.11
C GLN A 229 4.51 -8.18 -17.35
N TRP A 230 4.94 -9.33 -16.80
CA TRP A 230 6.34 -9.76 -16.80
C TRP A 230 6.65 -10.89 -17.80
N GLY A 231 5.71 -11.19 -18.70
CA GLY A 231 5.77 -12.32 -19.63
C GLY A 231 5.31 -13.64 -19.01
N SER A 232 5.14 -14.66 -19.85
CA SER A 232 4.66 -15.98 -19.40
C SER A 232 5.59 -16.55 -18.32
N HIS A 233 5.04 -17.07 -17.23
CA HIS A 233 5.76 -17.74 -16.13
C HIS A 233 6.49 -16.82 -15.12
N THR A 234 6.09 -15.55 -15.03
CA THR A 234 6.51 -14.65 -13.94
C THR A 234 5.27 -14.06 -13.28
N ILE A 235 5.23 -14.10 -11.94
CA ILE A 235 4.11 -13.57 -11.16
C ILE A 235 4.67 -12.66 -10.09
N GLU A 236 4.06 -11.49 -9.94
CA GLU A 236 4.28 -10.59 -8.82
C GLU A 236 3.21 -10.83 -7.75
N PHE A 237 3.65 -11.04 -6.52
CA PHE A 237 2.82 -10.97 -5.33
C PHE A 237 3.15 -9.68 -4.57
N LEU A 238 2.11 -8.92 -4.26
CA LEU A 238 2.19 -7.71 -3.45
C LEU A 238 1.26 -7.87 -2.25
N ALA A 239 1.83 -7.95 -1.06
CA ALA A 239 1.10 -7.84 0.20
C ALA A 239 1.13 -6.37 0.65
N LEU A 240 -0.01 -5.83 1.05
CA LEU A 240 -0.19 -4.46 1.52
C LEU A 240 -1.09 -4.47 2.75
N GLY A 241 -0.89 -3.53 3.67
CA GLY A 241 -1.86 -3.24 4.74
C GLY A 241 -1.37 -2.15 5.67
N THR A 242 -2.22 -1.75 6.61
CA THR A 242 -1.90 -0.69 7.57
C THR A 242 -1.36 -1.27 8.86
N ALA A 243 -0.11 -0.94 9.20
CA ALA A 243 0.48 -1.28 10.49
C ALA A 243 -0.13 -0.40 11.59
N VAL A 244 -0.53 -1.02 12.71
CA VAL A 244 -1.25 -0.35 13.79
C VAL A 244 -0.63 -0.65 15.16
N THR A 245 -0.73 0.32 16.06
CA THR A 245 -0.44 0.14 17.49
C THR A 245 -1.70 0.39 18.29
N LYS A 246 -1.76 -0.18 19.49
CA LYS A 246 -2.79 0.17 20.46
C LYS A 246 -2.36 1.45 21.18
N GLY A 247 -3.13 2.52 20.98
CA GLY A 247 -3.01 3.76 21.72
C GLY A 247 -3.50 3.62 23.16
N THR A 248 -3.47 4.72 23.90
CA THR A 248 -3.88 4.78 25.33
C THR A 248 -5.37 5.06 25.52
N GLY A 249 -6.11 5.36 24.45
CA GLY A 249 -7.53 5.68 24.48
C GLY A 249 -8.42 4.47 24.76
N ALA A 250 -9.52 4.70 25.50
CA ALA A 250 -10.55 3.68 25.71
C ALA A 250 -11.37 3.49 24.43
N ALA A 251 -11.74 2.25 24.12
CA ALA A 251 -12.64 1.96 23.00
C ALA A 251 -14.04 2.54 23.29
N THR A 252 -14.60 3.27 22.33
CA THR A 252 -15.88 3.98 22.43
C THR A 252 -16.97 3.36 21.54
N LEU A 253 -16.65 2.36 20.73
CA LEU A 253 -17.63 1.71 19.86
C LEU A 253 -18.74 1.01 20.68
N PRO A 254 -20.02 1.25 20.36
CA PRO A 254 -21.10 0.47 20.93
C PRO A 254 -21.00 -0.97 20.45
N VAL A 255 -21.46 -1.91 21.28
CA VAL A 255 -21.53 -3.32 20.90
C VAL A 255 -22.43 -3.45 19.67
N PRO A 256 -21.96 -4.09 18.57
CA PRO A 256 -22.78 -4.31 17.39
C PRO A 256 -24.09 -5.00 17.76
N THR A 257 -25.21 -4.39 17.39
CA THR A 257 -26.54 -4.97 17.63
C THR A 257 -27.03 -5.60 16.34
N THR A 258 -27.30 -6.91 16.37
CA THR A 258 -27.83 -7.62 15.20
C THR A 258 -29.27 -7.16 14.93
N ILE A 259 -29.50 -6.62 13.74
CA ILE A 259 -30.84 -6.30 13.24
C ILE A 259 -31.20 -7.33 12.18
N ILE A 260 -32.23 -8.14 12.45
CA ILE A 260 -32.80 -9.05 11.46
C ILE A 260 -34.06 -8.37 10.93
N SER A 261 -34.06 -7.96 9.65
CA SER A 261 -35.31 -7.53 9.01
C SER A 261 -36.21 -8.75 8.80
N LEU A 262 -37.50 -8.61 9.10
CA LEU A 262 -38.51 -9.66 8.91
C LEU A 262 -39.18 -9.58 7.53
N ASP A 263 -38.62 -8.78 6.63
CA ASP A 263 -39.13 -8.66 5.26
C ASP A 263 -38.72 -9.89 4.44
N ASN A 264 -39.69 -10.80 4.27
CA ASN A 264 -39.68 -11.90 3.31
C ASN A 264 -40.12 -11.43 1.92
#